data_AF-A0A1V2L7J4-F1
#
_entry.id   AF-A0A1V2L7J4-F1
#
_cell.length_a   1.000
_cell.length_b   1.000
_cell.length_c   1.000
_cell.angle_alpha   90.00
_cell.angle_beta   90.00
_cell.angle_gamma   90.00
#
_symmetry.space_group_name_H-M   'P 1'
#
loop_
_entity.id
_entity.type
_entity.pdbx_description
1 polymer ?
#
loop_
_entity_poly.entity_id
_entity_poly.type
_entity_poly.pdbx_seq_one_letter_code
_entity_poly.pdbx_strand_id
1 'polypeptide(L)'
;MVRQIFLFFIGSHAAGLHNNYKILNVSRLPGNKNGKIIQFQILEHQRRWIAVGWSDKLLPYERANHTNEALQATSSPEAFTFPFNSNHWKWLEDKWSVDAEFCKMKNKEGWVYYDNYWKNPCYQDTITAYTRSRKWTRKAVLVTDHKM
;
A
#
# COMPACT_ATOMS: atom_id res chain seq x y z
N MET A 1 9.86 -1.21 21.19
CA MET A 1 9.71 0.23 20.91
C MET A 1 8.22 0.54 20.90
N VAL A 2 7.76 1.26 21.93
CA VAL A 2 6.33 1.43 22.26
C VAL A 2 5.67 2.36 21.23
N ARG A 3 4.69 1.85 20.47
CA ARG A 3 3.84 2.68 19.60
C ARG A 3 2.82 3.40 20.49
N GLN A 4 2.99 4.69 20.68
CA GLN A 4 2.09 5.54 21.44
C GLN A 4 0.76 5.70 20.68
N ILE A 5 -0.32 5.26 21.31
CA ILE A 5 -1.69 5.32 20.80
C ILE A 5 -2.27 6.68 21.19
N PHE A 6 -2.61 7.52 20.22
CA PHE A 6 -3.50 8.66 20.47
C PHE A 6 -4.92 8.27 20.07
N LEU A 7 -5.78 8.09 21.07
CA LEU A 7 -7.23 7.97 20.91
C LEU A 7 -7.81 9.38 20.93
N PHE A 8 -8.36 9.84 19.81
CA PHE A 8 -9.31 10.96 19.83
C PHE A 8 -10.72 10.38 19.74
N PHE A 9 -11.51 10.61 20.80
CA PHE A 9 -12.93 10.25 20.83
C PHE A 9 -13.76 11.38 20.23
N ILE A 10 -14.39 11.14 19.08
CA ILE A 10 -15.59 11.87 18.67
C ILE A 10 -16.54 10.88 17.96
N GLY A 11 -17.72 10.63 18.55
CA GLY A 11 -18.97 10.16 17.93
C GLY A 11 -18.97 8.90 17.03
N SER A 12 -19.56 7.81 17.53
CA SER A 12 -20.22 6.62 16.89
C SER A 12 -19.69 5.98 15.59
N HIS A 13 -18.66 6.51 14.94
CA HIS A 13 -17.97 5.98 13.78
C HIS A 13 -16.48 6.15 14.03
N ALA A 14 -15.89 5.22 14.78
CA ALA A 14 -14.46 5.14 14.93
C ALA A 14 -13.84 4.67 13.60
N ALA A 15 -13.57 5.59 12.69
CA ALA A 15 -12.54 5.38 11.67
C ALA A 15 -11.19 5.43 12.40
N GLY A 16 -10.79 4.30 12.99
CA GLY A 16 -9.45 4.16 13.51
C GLY A 16 -8.46 4.32 12.36
N LEU A 17 -7.54 5.28 12.45
CA LEU A 17 -6.34 5.35 11.63
C LEU A 17 -5.44 4.17 12.03
N HIS A 18 -5.80 2.97 11.56
CA HIS A 18 -4.91 1.83 11.57
C HIS A 18 -4.29 1.69 10.18
N ASN A 19 -3.04 2.12 10.07
CA ASN A 19 -1.99 1.52 9.25
C ASN A 19 -2.42 0.87 7.90
N ASN A 20 -2.04 1.52 6.80
CA ASN A 20 -1.59 0.86 5.55
C ASN A 20 -2.63 0.34 4.54
N TYR A 21 -3.90 0.73 4.62
CA TYR A 21 -4.86 0.34 3.60
C TYR A 21 -5.89 1.43 3.31
N LYS A 22 -6.36 1.46 2.06
CA LYS A 22 -7.45 2.32 1.63
C LYS A 22 -8.63 1.42 1.30
N ILE A 23 -9.73 1.59 2.02
CA ILE A 23 -10.96 0.87 1.72
C ILE A 23 -11.52 1.44 0.42
N LEU A 24 -11.20 0.79 -0.70
CA LEU A 24 -11.55 1.30 -2.03
C LEU A 24 -12.97 0.91 -2.46
N ASN A 25 -13.51 -0.22 -2.00
CA ASN A 25 -14.84 -0.69 -2.38
C ASN A 25 -15.45 -1.60 -1.32
N VAL A 26 -16.36 -1.07 -0.49
CA VAL A 26 -17.19 -1.89 0.39
C VAL A 26 -18.37 -2.42 -0.42
N SER A 27 -18.22 -3.56 -1.07
CA SER A 27 -19.34 -4.31 -1.64
C SER A 27 -19.81 -5.39 -0.67
N ARG A 28 -21.13 -5.58 -0.58
CA ARG A 28 -21.72 -6.75 0.09
C ARG A 28 -21.43 -7.97 -0.77
N LEU A 29 -21.01 -9.07 -0.15
CA LEU A 29 -20.86 -10.35 -0.85
C LEU A 29 -22.24 -10.81 -1.37
N PRO A 30 -22.30 -11.52 -2.51
CA PRO A 30 -23.52 -12.19 -2.94
C PRO A 30 -23.88 -13.32 -1.95
N GLY A 31 -25.14 -13.36 -1.51
CA GLY A 31 -25.62 -14.22 -0.43
C GLY A 31 -25.57 -13.53 0.94
N ASN A 32 -26.45 -13.92 1.85
CA ASN A 32 -26.73 -13.29 3.16
C ASN A 32 -25.55 -13.35 4.17
N LYS A 33 -24.38 -12.85 3.78
CA LYS A 33 -23.15 -12.80 4.58
C LYS A 33 -22.72 -11.35 4.70
N ASN A 34 -22.69 -10.83 5.94
CA ASN A 34 -22.11 -9.52 6.22
C ASN A 34 -20.59 -9.59 6.03
N GLY A 35 -20.11 -9.23 4.84
CA GLY A 35 -18.69 -9.10 4.53
C GLY A 35 -18.40 -7.79 3.80
N LYS A 36 -17.18 -7.28 3.96
CA LYS A 36 -16.69 -6.10 3.24
C LYS A 36 -15.48 -6.50 2.40
N ILE A 37 -15.48 -6.16 1.11
CA ILE A 37 -14.27 -6.23 0.30
C ILE A 37 -13.38 -5.03 0.65
N ILE A 38 -12.09 -5.26 0.81
CA ILE A 38 -11.09 -4.25 1.14
C ILE A 38 -9.89 -4.48 0.25
N GLN A 39 -9.38 -3.41 -0.37
CA GLN A 39 -8.17 -3.45 -1.16
C GLN A 39 -7.02 -2.88 -0.34
N PHE A 40 -6.02 -3.69 -0.07
CA PHE A 40 -4.78 -3.25 0.55
C PHE A 40 -3.88 -2.61 -0.50
N GLN A 41 -3.04 -1.67 -0.07
CA GLN A 41 -2.07 -1.01 -0.93
C GLN A 41 -0.75 -0.78 -0.22
N ILE A 42 0.35 -0.97 -0.95
CA ILE A 42 1.71 -0.67 -0.48
C ILE A 42 2.41 0.07 -1.61
N LEU A 43 3.05 1.19 -1.29
CA LEU A 43 3.96 1.87 -2.20
C LEU A 43 5.37 1.36 -1.97
N GLU A 44 5.99 0.81 -3.01
CA GLU A 44 7.40 0.46 -3.05
C GLU A 44 8.19 1.62 -3.65
N HIS A 45 9.35 1.94 -3.07
CA HIS A 45 10.21 3.08 -3.42
C HIS A 45 11.65 2.61 -3.62
N GLN A 46 12.32 3.11 -4.66
CA GLN A 46 13.72 2.77 -4.95
C GLN A 46 14.51 3.99 -5.42
N ARG A 47 15.83 3.98 -5.20
CA ARG A 47 16.81 4.95 -5.74
C ARG A 47 17.71 4.29 -6.77
N ARG A 48 18.10 5.05 -7.78
CA ARG A 48 19.18 4.72 -8.71
C ARG A 48 20.55 5.08 -8.14
N TRP A 49 21.46 4.11 -8.14
CA TRP A 49 22.87 4.27 -7.76
C TRP A 49 23.79 3.98 -8.94
N ILE A 50 24.90 4.72 -9.06
CA ILE A 50 25.80 4.68 -10.23
C ILE A 50 26.33 3.27 -10.53
N ALA A 51 26.55 2.43 -9.52
CA ALA A 51 27.09 1.07 -9.70
C ALA A 51 26.04 -0.05 -9.62
N VAL A 52 24.94 0.15 -8.89
CA VAL A 52 23.96 -0.91 -8.56
C VAL A 52 22.69 -0.78 -9.40
N GLY A 53 22.47 0.38 -10.03
CA GLY A 53 21.20 0.70 -10.65
C GLY A 53 20.12 0.95 -9.59
N TRP A 54 18.89 0.54 -9.88
CA TRP A 54 17.77 0.72 -8.97
C TRP A 54 17.85 -0.23 -7.77
N SER A 55 17.75 0.31 -6.55
CA SER A 55 17.81 -0.44 -5.30
C SER A 55 16.89 0.16 -4.23
N ASP A 56 16.49 -0.67 -3.29
CA ASP A 56 15.80 -0.35 -2.04
C ASP A 56 16.63 0.47 -1.03
N LYS A 57 17.93 0.68 -1.28
CA LYS A 57 18.80 1.53 -0.46
C LYS A 57 18.48 3.00 -0.71
N LEU A 58 17.55 3.55 0.07
CA LEU A 58 17.17 4.96 0.03
C LEU A 58 18.03 5.81 0.98
N LEU A 59 18.02 7.13 0.78
CA LEU A 59 18.73 8.04 1.69
C LEU A 59 17.93 8.23 3.00
N PRO A 60 18.59 8.51 4.14
CA PRO A 60 17.91 8.60 5.43
C PRO A 60 16.77 9.63 5.52
N TYR A 61 16.84 10.69 4.70
CA TYR A 61 15.86 11.77 4.65
C TYR A 61 14.75 11.55 3.62
N GLU A 62 14.70 10.37 3.02
CA GLU A 62 13.66 10.02 2.07
C GLU A 62 12.57 9.11 2.65
N ARG A 63 11.63 8.75 1.78
CA ARG A 63 10.64 7.71 2.00
C ARG A 63 11.34 6.39 2.33
N ALA A 64 10.77 5.60 3.23
CA ALA A 64 11.17 4.22 3.42
C ALA A 64 10.92 3.39 2.14
N ASN A 65 11.55 2.24 1.99
CA ASN A 65 11.38 1.39 0.80
C ASN A 65 9.93 0.94 0.59
N HIS A 66 9.18 0.70 1.68
CA HIS A 66 7.75 0.45 1.61
C HIS A 66 6.99 1.46 2.49
N THR A 67 5.99 2.13 1.93
CA THR A 67 5.12 3.05 2.67
C THR A 67 3.64 2.85 2.34
N ASN A 68 2.78 3.45 3.16
CA ASN A 68 1.40 3.72 2.78
C ASN A 68 1.28 5.05 1.99
N GLU A 69 0.07 5.45 1.62
CA GLU A 69 -0.19 6.71 0.88
C GLU A 69 0.19 7.97 1.68
N ALA A 70 0.21 7.91 3.01
CA ALA A 70 0.66 9.00 3.87
C ALA A 70 2.19 8.98 4.11
N LEU A 71 2.94 8.19 3.33
CA LEU A 71 4.40 8.02 3.43
C LEU A 71 4.89 7.46 4.77
N GLN A 72 4.02 6.83 5.56
CA GLN A 72 4.44 6.12 6.76
C GLN A 72 4.99 4.75 6.38
N ALA A 73 6.10 4.35 6.99
CA ALA A 73 6.76 3.07 6.71
C ALA A 73 5.85 1.87 7.05
N THR A 74 5.91 0.84 6.21
CA THR A 74 5.16 -0.42 6.34
C THR A 74 6.04 -1.62 5.96
N SER A 75 5.53 -2.84 6.19
CA SER A 75 6.11 -4.08 5.67
C SER A 75 6.04 -4.14 4.14
N SER A 76 6.85 -5.01 3.54
CA SER A 76 6.74 -5.36 2.12
C SER A 76 5.45 -6.16 1.83
N PRO A 77 5.07 -6.33 0.55
CA PRO A 77 3.99 -7.22 0.14
C PRO A 77 4.12 -8.64 0.68
N GLU A 78 5.34 -9.20 0.69
CA GLU A 78 5.64 -10.57 1.12
C GLU A 78 5.54 -10.73 2.63
N ALA A 79 5.95 -9.70 3.38
CA ALA A 79 5.91 -9.68 4.85
C ALA A 79 4.59 -9.13 5.41
N PHE A 80 3.60 -8.85 4.55
CA PHE A 80 2.35 -8.23 4.98
C PHE A 80 1.50 -9.19 5.83
N THR A 81 0.99 -8.66 6.93
CA THR A 81 0.03 -9.34 7.80
C THR A 81 -1.24 -8.50 7.95
N PHE A 82 -2.40 -9.15 8.02
CA PHE A 82 -3.66 -8.44 8.22
C PHE A 82 -3.66 -7.61 9.50
N PRO A 83 -4.27 -6.40 9.47
CA PRO A 83 -4.39 -5.56 10.64
C PRO A 83 -5.52 -6.09 11.52
N PHE A 84 -5.21 -6.39 12.80
CA PHE A 84 -6.14 -6.87 13.85
C PHE A 84 -7.05 -8.05 13.40
N ASN A 85 -7.70 -8.74 14.35
CA ASN A 85 -8.77 -9.71 14.06
C ASN A 85 -8.51 -10.66 12.87
N SER A 86 -7.31 -11.27 12.80
CA SER A 86 -6.82 -12.04 11.64
C SER A 86 -7.79 -13.11 11.14
N ASN A 87 -8.58 -13.69 12.04
CA ASN A 87 -9.51 -14.79 11.76
C ASN A 87 -10.68 -14.39 10.85
N HIS A 88 -10.93 -13.10 10.69
CA HIS A 88 -12.02 -12.57 9.86
C HIS A 88 -11.56 -12.18 8.46
N TRP A 89 -10.26 -12.20 8.19
CA TRP A 89 -9.70 -11.80 6.92
C TRP A 89 -9.43 -13.01 6.04
N LYS A 90 -9.83 -12.91 4.76
CA LYS A 90 -9.48 -13.88 3.74
C LYS A 90 -9.06 -13.16 2.47
N TRP A 91 -7.91 -13.50 1.91
CA TRP A 91 -7.51 -12.97 0.61
C TRP A 91 -8.51 -13.41 -0.47
N LEU A 92 -8.89 -12.47 -1.34
CA LEU A 92 -9.66 -12.75 -2.57
C LEU A 92 -8.74 -13.01 -3.76
N GLU A 93 -7.48 -12.61 -3.65
CA GLU A 93 -6.45 -12.73 -4.67
C GLU A 93 -5.25 -13.49 -4.11
N ASP A 94 -4.66 -14.39 -4.90
CA ASP A 94 -3.59 -15.28 -4.44
C ASP A 94 -2.26 -14.57 -4.19
N LYS A 95 -2.03 -13.45 -4.88
CA LYS A 95 -0.79 -12.68 -4.80
C LYS A 95 -1.07 -11.19 -4.89
N TRP A 96 -0.14 -10.40 -4.37
CA TRP A 96 -0.12 -8.98 -4.66
C TRP A 96 0.05 -8.73 -6.15
N SER A 97 -0.60 -7.68 -6.63
CA SER A 97 -0.56 -7.26 -8.02
C SER A 97 -0.10 -5.81 -8.11
N VAL A 98 0.54 -5.49 -9.22
CA VAL A 98 0.94 -4.11 -9.53
C VAL A 98 -0.28 -3.34 -10.03
N ASP A 99 -0.53 -2.17 -9.46
CA ASP A 99 -1.58 -1.27 -9.92
C ASP A 99 -1.13 -0.56 -11.22
N ALA A 100 -1.62 -1.05 -12.35
CA ALA A 100 -1.28 -0.52 -13.67
C ALA A 100 -1.72 0.94 -13.85
N GLU A 101 -2.80 1.38 -13.20
CA GLU A 101 -3.29 2.76 -13.29
C GLU A 101 -2.33 3.74 -12.61
N PHE A 102 -1.58 3.30 -11.60
CA PHE A 102 -0.57 4.13 -10.94
C PHE A 102 0.47 4.66 -11.93
N CYS A 103 0.87 3.84 -12.90
CA CYS A 103 1.78 4.24 -13.98
C CYS A 103 1.05 4.65 -15.28
N LYS A 104 -0.25 4.94 -15.21
CA LYS A 104 -1.13 5.26 -16.36
C LYS A 104 -1.07 4.21 -17.48
N MET A 105 -0.88 2.94 -17.12
CA MET A 105 -0.68 1.82 -18.05
C MET A 105 0.52 1.98 -19.00
N LYS A 106 1.44 2.91 -18.72
CA LYS A 106 2.58 3.22 -19.60
C LYS A 106 3.83 2.41 -19.29
N ASN A 107 3.87 1.71 -18.15
CA ASN A 107 5.00 0.91 -17.74
C ASN A 107 4.55 -0.50 -17.33
N LYS A 108 5.07 -1.53 -18.02
CA LYS A 108 4.68 -2.93 -17.76
C LYS A 108 5.03 -3.41 -16.35
N GLU A 109 6.07 -2.85 -15.76
CA GLU A 109 6.50 -3.18 -14.40
C GLU A 109 5.80 -2.33 -13.34
N GLY A 110 5.05 -1.30 -13.73
CA GLY A 110 4.30 -0.39 -12.84
C GLY A 110 5.10 0.74 -12.21
N TRP A 111 6.34 0.96 -12.65
CA TRP A 111 7.17 2.03 -12.12
C TRP A 111 6.75 3.41 -12.64
N VAL A 112 6.71 4.36 -11.72
CA VAL A 112 6.72 5.80 -11.99
C VAL A 112 8.07 6.33 -11.52
N TYR A 113 8.75 7.05 -12.39
CA TYR A 113 10.09 7.60 -12.21
C TYR A 113 10.02 9.07 -11.86
N TYR A 114 10.98 9.56 -11.08
CA TYR A 114 11.04 10.92 -10.58
C TYR A 114 12.50 11.40 -10.53
N ASP A 115 12.66 12.70 -10.33
CA ASP A 115 13.95 13.30 -10.02
C ASP A 115 14.44 12.93 -8.59
N ASN A 116 15.54 13.55 -8.15
CA ASN A 116 16.13 13.33 -6.82
C ASN A 116 15.24 13.78 -5.65
N TYR A 117 14.17 14.54 -5.92
CA TYR A 117 13.29 15.13 -4.92
C TYR A 117 11.89 14.52 -4.95
N TRP A 118 11.71 13.38 -5.62
CA TRP A 118 10.41 12.73 -5.82
C TRP A 118 9.38 13.60 -6.56
N LYS A 119 9.87 14.51 -7.42
CA LYS A 119 9.05 15.39 -8.26
C LYS A 119 9.16 14.97 -9.73
N ASN A 120 8.38 15.65 -10.58
CA ASN A 120 8.44 15.49 -12.03
C ASN A 120 8.22 14.03 -12.50
N PRO A 121 7.01 13.46 -12.28
CA PRO A 121 6.73 12.09 -12.63
C PRO A 121 6.89 11.81 -14.12
N CYS A 122 7.61 10.74 -14.44
CA CYS A 122 7.77 10.16 -15.77
C CYS A 122 7.41 8.66 -15.73
N TYR A 123 7.02 8.10 -16.87
CA TYR A 123 6.59 6.70 -16.97
C TYR A 123 7.63 5.80 -17.68
N GLN A 124 8.80 6.36 -17.94
CA GLN A 124 9.95 5.70 -18.58
C GLN A 124 11.21 5.98 -17.76
N ASP A 125 12.14 5.04 -17.75
CA ASP A 125 13.45 5.22 -17.13
C ASP A 125 14.29 6.18 -17.97
N THR A 126 14.56 7.37 -17.45
CA THR A 126 15.37 8.40 -18.09
C THR A 126 16.70 8.58 -17.36
N ILE A 127 17.68 9.17 -18.03
CA ILE A 127 18.97 9.54 -17.40
C ILE A 127 18.81 10.56 -16.27
N THR A 128 17.70 11.30 -16.26
CA THR A 128 17.34 12.28 -15.23
C THR A 128 16.49 11.68 -14.11
N ALA A 129 16.13 10.39 -14.19
CA ALA A 129 15.40 9.69 -13.16
C ALA A 129 16.36 9.13 -12.10
N TYR A 130 16.08 9.46 -10.85
CA TYR A 130 16.90 9.06 -9.70
C TYR A 130 16.11 8.33 -8.63
N THR A 131 14.79 8.56 -8.56
CA THR A 131 13.89 7.84 -7.66
C THR A 131 12.73 7.25 -8.45
N ARG A 132 12.18 6.14 -7.98
CA ARG A 132 11.00 5.52 -8.58
C ARG A 132 10.08 4.94 -7.52
N SER A 133 8.79 4.89 -7.83
CA SER A 133 7.81 4.22 -6.98
C SER A 133 6.88 3.34 -7.79
N ARG A 134 6.36 2.30 -7.16
CA ARG A 134 5.35 1.41 -7.71
C ARG A 134 4.29 1.13 -6.65
N LYS A 135 3.04 1.00 -7.07
CA LYS A 135 1.95 0.65 -6.18
C LYS A 135 1.59 -0.83 -6.32
N TRP A 136 1.64 -1.53 -5.20
CA TRP A 136 1.14 -2.88 -5.03
C TRP A 136 -0.25 -2.83 -4.45
N THR A 137 -1.15 -3.68 -4.92
CA THR A 137 -2.50 -3.83 -4.38
C THR A 137 -2.87 -5.29 -4.23
N ARG A 138 -3.71 -5.59 -3.24
CA ARG A 138 -4.28 -6.94 -3.05
C ARG A 138 -5.62 -6.86 -2.35
N LYS A 139 -6.64 -7.55 -2.86
CA LYS A 139 -7.98 -7.55 -2.27
C LYS A 139 -8.17 -8.69 -1.28
N ALA A 140 -8.82 -8.36 -0.17
CA ALA A 140 -9.31 -9.33 0.81
C ALA A 140 -10.77 -9.06 1.13
N VAL A 141 -11.41 -10.03 1.75
CA VAL A 141 -12.72 -9.90 2.38
C VAL A 141 -12.55 -9.93 3.89
N LEU A 142 -13.23 -9.00 4.56
CA LEU A 142 -13.43 -9.00 6.00
C LEU A 142 -14.82 -9.56 6.30
N VAL A 143 -14.89 -10.73 6.93
CA VAL A 143 -16.13 -11.40 7.33
C VAL A 143 -16.51 -10.93 8.73
N THR A 144 -17.60 -10.18 8.85
CA THR A 144 -18.18 -9.84 10.15
C THR A 144 -19.15 -10.91 10.57
N ASP A 145 -18.86 -11.62 11.66
CA ASP A 145 -19.82 -12.54 12.24
C ASP A 145 -20.99 -11.73 12.83
N HIS A 146 -22.21 -12.08 12.44
CA HIS A 146 -23.39 -11.63 13.16
C HIS A 146 -23.36 -12.31 14.52
N LYS A 147 -23.01 -11.58 15.58
CA LYS A 147 -23.51 -11.97 16.90
C LYS A 147 -25.02 -11.70 16.90
N MET A 148 -25.80 -12.77 17.00
CA MET A 148 -27.20 -12.70 17.40
C MET A 148 -27.31 -12.16 18.82
#